data_AF-A0A7J9T7F4-F1
#
_entry.id   AF-A0A7J9T7F4-F1
#
_cell.length_a   1.000
_cell.length_b   1.000
_cell.length_c   1.000
_cell.angle_alpha   90.00
_cell.angle_beta   90.00
_cell.angle_gamma   90.00
#
_symmetry.space_group_name_H-M   'P 1'
#
loop_
_entity.id
_entity.type
_entity.pdbx_description
1 polymer ?
#
loop_
_entity_poly.entity_id
_entity_poly.type
_entity_poly.pdbx_seq_one_letter_code
_entity_poly.pdbx_strand_id
1 'polypeptide(L)'
;MRGIFRYEQKETIIHSIDPRVKLIWVFSVSTLTITAGVPWVLLAIFLSTLPFWAMLRPSREKIKSIAFVLFTMVFGFMISQSLFYYWGETPTFTIIPATFPVIGPITGGIHVYMEGAVYGFIQSFRFMA
;
A
#
# COMPACT_ATOMS: atom_id res chain seq x y z
N MET A 1 -18.89 -7.75 -1.38
CA MET A 1 -17.69 -8.09 -0.58
C MET A 1 -17.64 -9.56 -0.07
N ARG A 2 -18.76 -10.30 0.05
CA ARG A 2 -18.76 -11.71 0.56
C ARG A 2 -17.92 -12.73 -0.26
N GLY A 3 -17.52 -12.42 -1.49
CA GLY A 3 -16.77 -13.34 -2.37
C GLY A 3 -15.25 -13.16 -2.40
N ILE A 4 -14.70 -12.12 -1.76
CA ILE A 4 -13.28 -11.77 -1.88
C ILE A 4 -12.38 -12.88 -1.29
N PHE A 5 -12.77 -13.41 -0.13
CA PHE A 5 -12.00 -14.43 0.60
C PHE A 5 -12.36 -15.87 0.24
N ARG A 6 -13.30 -16.08 -0.68
CA ARG A 6 -13.70 -17.44 -1.06
C ARG A 6 -12.65 -18.03 -2.01
N TYR A 7 -12.08 -19.15 -1.59
CA TYR A 7 -11.17 -19.93 -2.43
C TYR A 7 -11.88 -20.35 -3.72
N GLU A 8 -11.33 -19.95 -4.86
CA GLU A 8 -11.75 -20.47 -6.18
C GLU A 8 -10.76 -21.57 -6.53
N GLN A 9 -11.20 -22.82 -6.48
CA GLN A 9 -10.38 -23.92 -6.98
C GLN A 9 -10.44 -23.89 -8.51
N LYS A 10 -9.34 -23.48 -9.14
CA LYS A 10 -9.14 -23.53 -10.60
C LYS A 10 -7.94 -24.40 -10.93
N GLU A 11 -7.92 -24.98 -12.12
CA GLU A 11 -6.77 -25.71 -12.65
C GLU A 11 -5.73 -24.76 -13.27
N THR A 12 -5.15 -23.87 -12.47
CA THR A 12 -3.98 -23.10 -12.91
C THR A 12 -2.70 -23.67 -12.31
N ILE A 13 -1.57 -23.40 -12.97
CA ILE A 13 -0.23 -23.83 -12.53
C ILE A 13 0.04 -23.36 -11.08
N ILE A 14 -0.46 -22.18 -10.70
CA ILE A 14 -0.29 -21.66 -9.35
C ILE A 14 -1.19 -22.38 -8.34
N HIS A 15 -2.37 -22.88 -8.73
CA HIS A 15 -3.21 -23.65 -7.82
C HIS A 15 -2.64 -25.04 -7.51
N SER A 16 -1.98 -25.68 -8.47
CA SER A 16 -1.42 -27.03 -8.32
C SER A 16 -0.10 -27.09 -7.52
N ILE A 17 0.58 -25.97 -7.31
CA ILE A 17 1.79 -25.89 -6.47
C ILE A 17 1.45 -26.25 -5.01
N ASP A 18 2.37 -26.95 -4.35
CA ASP A 18 2.28 -27.29 -2.93
C ASP A 18 2.01 -26.03 -2.07
N PRO A 19 1.00 -26.05 -1.18
CA PRO A 19 0.70 -24.93 -0.28
C PRO A 19 1.92 -24.41 0.51
N ARG A 20 2.86 -25.28 0.88
CA ARG A 20 4.08 -24.91 1.64
C ARG A 20 4.98 -23.98 0.85
N VAL A 21 5.13 -24.21 -0.45
CA VAL A 21 5.93 -23.36 -1.34
C VAL A 21 5.31 -21.97 -1.42
N LYS A 22 3.98 -21.89 -1.50
CA LYS A 22 3.26 -20.59 -1.51
C LYS A 22 3.47 -19.83 -0.21
N LEU A 23 3.39 -20.52 0.93
CA LEU A 23 3.63 -19.91 2.24
C LEU A 23 5.07 -19.38 2.37
N ILE A 24 6.06 -20.17 1.97
CA ILE A 24 7.46 -19.73 1.96
C ILE A 24 7.64 -18.52 1.05
N TRP A 25 7.01 -18.51 -0.13
CA TRP A 25 7.07 -17.39 -1.06
C TRP A 25 6.46 -16.12 -0.45
N VAL A 26 5.23 -16.18 0.08
CA VAL A 26 4.58 -15.04 0.74
C VAL A 26 5.44 -14.51 1.89
N PHE A 27 5.94 -15.40 2.75
CA PHE A 27 6.80 -15.02 3.87
C PHE A 27 8.10 -14.33 3.42
N SER A 28 8.70 -14.84 2.34
CA SER A 28 9.90 -14.25 1.75
C SER A 28 9.64 -12.85 1.20
N VAL A 29 8.55 -12.68 0.44
CA VAL A 29 8.15 -11.37 -0.10
C VAL A 29 7.88 -10.38 1.04
N SER A 30 7.12 -10.77 2.07
CA SER A 30 6.86 -9.91 3.23
C SER A 30 8.13 -9.52 3.99
N THR A 31 9.10 -10.42 4.12
CA THR A 31 10.38 -10.10 4.77
C THR A 31 11.20 -9.11 3.93
N LEU A 32 11.21 -9.30 2.59
CA LEU A 32 11.90 -8.41 1.66
C LEU A 32 11.29 -7.00 1.65
N THR A 33 9.96 -6.86 1.69
CA THR A 33 9.31 -5.53 1.66
C THR A 33 9.58 -4.72 2.93
N ILE A 34 9.67 -5.39 4.08
CA ILE A 34 9.99 -4.75 5.37
C ILE A 34 11.44 -4.29 5.40
N THR A 35 12.36 -5.13 4.92
CA THR A 35 13.81 -4.84 4.94
C THR A 35 14.26 -3.89 3.83
N ALA A 36 13.51 -3.80 2.73
CA ALA A 36 13.81 -2.88 1.64
C ALA A 36 13.60 -1.42 2.07
N GLY A 37 14.69 -0.66 2.13
CA GLY A 37 14.68 0.78 2.40
C GLY A 37 14.59 1.66 1.14
N VAL A 38 14.77 1.10 -0.05
CA VAL A 38 14.89 1.85 -1.30
C VAL A 38 13.57 1.80 -2.09
N PRO A 39 13.02 2.95 -2.53
CA PRO A 39 11.74 3.00 -3.25
C PRO A 39 11.68 2.13 -4.50
N TRP A 40 12.74 2.14 -5.32
CA TRP A 40 12.81 1.37 -6.56
C TRP A 40 12.82 -0.15 -6.32
N VAL A 41 13.41 -0.59 -5.20
CA VAL A 41 13.41 -1.99 -4.80
C VAL A 41 12.01 -2.43 -4.38
N LEU A 42 11.28 -1.59 -3.63
CA LEU A 42 9.89 -1.87 -3.27
C LEU A 42 8.98 -1.98 -4.50
N LEU A 43 9.13 -1.07 -5.45
CA LEU A 43 8.41 -1.12 -6.72
C LEU A 43 8.75 -2.41 -7.47
N ALA A 44 10.03 -2.79 -7.56
CA ALA A 44 10.45 -4.02 -8.22
C ALA A 44 9.86 -5.26 -7.56
N ILE A 45 9.85 -5.34 -6.22
CA ILE A 45 9.25 -6.44 -5.47
C ILE A 45 7.75 -6.51 -5.78
N PHE A 46 7.01 -5.41 -5.70
CA PHE A 46 5.59 -5.37 -6.04
C PHE A 46 5.32 -5.80 -7.49
N LEU A 47 6.07 -5.26 -8.46
CA LEU A 47 5.92 -5.64 -9.86
C LEU A 47 6.23 -7.12 -10.10
N SER A 48 7.12 -7.72 -9.30
CA SER A 48 7.44 -9.15 -9.40
C SER A 48 6.28 -10.07 -8.98
N THR A 49 5.32 -9.59 -8.17
CA THR A 49 4.16 -10.40 -7.74
C THR A 49 3.02 -10.37 -8.76
N LEU A 50 2.93 -9.33 -9.60
CA LEU A 50 1.87 -9.16 -10.59
C LEU A 50 1.78 -10.30 -11.64
N PRO A 51 2.89 -10.82 -12.20
CA PRO A 51 2.84 -11.96 -13.12
C PRO A 51 2.19 -13.19 -12.50
N PHE A 52 2.51 -13.52 -11.25
CA PHE A 52 1.92 -14.67 -10.54
C PHE A 52 0.42 -14.47 -10.33
N TRP A 53 0.01 -13.26 -10.00
CA TRP A 53 -1.41 -12.92 -9.86
C TRP A 53 -2.15 -12.99 -11.20
N ALA A 54 -1.53 -12.53 -12.29
CA ALA A 54 -2.09 -12.64 -13.64
C ALA A 54 -2.22 -14.12 -14.09
N MET A 55 -1.22 -14.96 -13.77
CA MET A 55 -1.26 -16.41 -14.04
C MET A 55 -2.38 -17.13 -13.28
N LEU A 56 -2.84 -16.60 -12.15
CA LEU A 56 -3.98 -17.13 -11.39
C LEU A 56 -5.31 -16.94 -12.14
N ARG A 57 -5.36 -16.06 -13.15
CA ARG A 57 -6.57 -15.71 -13.93
C ARG A 57 -7.75 -15.38 -13.00
N PRO A 58 -7.63 -14.35 -12.14
CA PRO A 58 -8.69 -13.95 -11.24
C PRO A 58 -9.94 -13.52 -12.02
N SER A 59 -11.12 -13.77 -11.45
CA SER A 59 -12.39 -13.30 -12.02
C SER A 59 -12.44 -11.77 -12.04
N ARG A 60 -13.18 -11.16 -12.98
CA ARG A 60 -13.30 -9.69 -13.09
C ARG A 60 -13.77 -9.04 -11.78
N GLU A 61 -14.61 -9.73 -11.01
CA GLU A 61 -15.08 -9.26 -9.71
C GLU A 61 -13.96 -9.22 -8.67
N LYS A 62 -13.08 -10.22 -8.64
CA LYS A 62 -11.88 -10.24 -7.77
C LYS A 62 -10.89 -9.15 -8.15
N ILE A 63 -10.68 -8.93 -9.45
CA ILE A 63 -9.83 -7.83 -9.94
C ILE A 63 -10.35 -6.49 -9.44
N LYS A 64 -11.65 -6.21 -9.64
CA LYS A 64 -12.28 -4.97 -9.17
C LYS A 64 -12.16 -4.81 -7.66
N SER A 65 -12.41 -5.87 -6.91
CA SER A 65 -12.36 -5.85 -5.46
C SER A 65 -10.94 -5.57 -4.94
N ILE A 66 -9.94 -6.28 -5.46
CA ILE A 66 -8.54 -6.08 -5.08
C ILE A 66 -8.08 -4.68 -5.50
N ALA A 67 -8.37 -4.23 -6.73
CA ALA A 67 -8.04 -2.88 -7.18
C ALA A 67 -8.65 -1.81 -6.27
N PHE A 68 -9.90 -2.00 -5.81
CA PHE A 68 -10.52 -1.10 -4.84
C PHE A 68 -9.77 -1.10 -3.50
N VAL A 69 -9.42 -2.26 -2.95
CA VAL A 69 -8.63 -2.35 -1.70
C VAL A 69 -7.28 -1.66 -1.86
N LEU A 70 -6.53 -1.96 -2.91
CA LEU A 70 -5.22 -1.35 -3.18
C LEU A 70 -5.35 0.16 -3.33
N PHE A 71 -6.35 0.65 -4.07
CA PHE A 71 -6.62 2.08 -4.21
C PHE A 71 -6.89 2.74 -2.86
N THR A 72 -7.76 2.15 -2.03
CA THR A 72 -8.06 2.71 -0.70
C THR A 72 -6.84 2.71 0.22
N MET A 73 -5.97 1.70 0.14
CA MET A 73 -4.72 1.66 0.89
C MET A 73 -3.76 2.76 0.43
N VAL A 74 -3.48 2.83 -0.87
CA VAL A 74 -2.59 3.85 -1.46
C VAL A 74 -3.08 5.25 -1.07
N PHE A 75 -4.37 5.52 -1.28
CA PHE A 75 -4.97 6.81 -0.97
C PHE A 75 -4.91 7.13 0.53
N GLY A 76 -5.24 6.15 1.39
CA GLY A 76 -5.15 6.30 2.85
C GLY A 76 -3.74 6.59 3.34
N PHE A 77 -2.73 5.91 2.80
CA PHE A 77 -1.32 6.17 3.11
C PHE A 77 -0.88 7.55 2.60
N MET A 78 -1.23 7.91 1.36
CA MET A 78 -0.91 9.22 0.80
C MET A 78 -1.49 10.36 1.66
N ILE A 79 -2.77 10.30 2.04
CA ILE A 79 -3.40 11.33 2.87
C ILE A 79 -2.75 11.38 4.25
N SER A 80 -2.63 10.23 4.91
CA SER A 80 -2.12 10.17 6.28
C SER A 80 -0.68 10.67 6.35
N GLN A 81 0.16 10.25 5.40
CA GLN A 81 1.52 10.74 5.34
C GLN A 81 1.55 12.20 4.91
N SER A 82 0.73 12.65 3.97
CA SER A 82 0.70 14.07 3.60
C SER A 82 0.33 15.00 4.77
N LEU A 83 -0.55 14.57 5.68
CA LEU A 83 -0.96 15.37 6.84
C LEU A 83 -0.01 15.28 8.03
N PHE A 84 0.64 14.13 8.23
CA PHE A 84 1.40 13.82 9.44
C PHE A 84 2.89 13.52 9.15
N TYR A 85 3.43 13.98 8.02
CA TYR A 85 4.83 13.75 7.68
C TYR A 85 5.76 14.55 8.59
N TYR A 86 6.45 13.84 9.48
CA TYR A 86 7.34 14.48 10.47
C TYR A 86 8.55 15.19 9.85
N TRP A 87 9.00 14.75 8.66
CA TRP A 87 10.19 15.25 7.98
C TRP A 87 9.83 16.29 6.90
N GLY A 88 8.60 16.78 6.90
CA GLY A 88 8.14 17.79 5.95
C GLY A 88 8.67 19.17 6.33
N GLU A 89 9.64 19.67 5.57
CA GLU A 89 10.23 21.00 5.82
C GLU A 89 9.37 22.12 5.24
N THR A 90 8.75 21.89 4.08
CA THR A 90 7.97 22.90 3.35
C THR A 90 6.50 22.50 3.21
N PRO A 91 5.61 23.05 4.04
CA PRO A 91 4.18 22.77 3.90
C PRO A 91 3.66 23.34 2.58
N THR A 92 3.11 22.47 1.73
CA THR A 92 2.53 22.86 0.44
C THR A 92 1.24 23.65 0.63
N PHE A 93 0.44 23.25 1.63
CA PHE A 93 -0.80 23.93 2.00
C PHE A 93 -1.03 23.81 3.50
N THR A 94 -1.57 24.85 4.12
CA THR A 94 -1.91 24.85 5.54
C THR A 94 -3.43 24.84 5.68
N ILE A 95 -3.97 23.78 6.30
CA ILE A 95 -5.40 23.65 6.57
C ILE A 95 -5.76 24.46 7.81
N ILE A 96 -5.03 24.26 8.90
CA ILE A 96 -5.21 24.98 10.16
C ILE A 96 -3.87 25.59 10.55
N PRO A 97 -3.77 26.94 10.63
CA PRO A 97 -2.53 27.57 11.10
C PRO A 97 -2.32 27.30 12.59
N ALA A 98 -1.05 27.24 13.01
CA ALA A 98 -0.70 27.04 14.43
C ALA A 98 -1.27 28.12 15.38
N THR A 99 -1.62 29.30 14.84
CA THR A 99 -2.24 30.40 15.58
C THR A 99 -3.75 30.25 15.80
N PHE A 100 -4.40 29.23 15.21
CA PHE A 100 -5.83 29.02 15.36
C PHE A 100 -6.19 28.65 16.81
N PRO A 101 -7.19 29.29 17.43
CA PRO A 101 -7.49 29.09 18.85
C PRO A 101 -7.81 27.62 19.15
N VAL A 102 -7.31 27.14 20.30
CA VAL A 102 -7.44 25.76 20.82
C VAL A 102 -6.72 24.70 19.98
N ILE A 103 -7.07 24.53 18.70
CA ILE A 103 -6.59 23.42 17.87
C ILE A 103 -5.15 23.64 17.40
N GLY A 104 -4.81 24.87 16.98
CA GLY A 104 -3.47 25.21 16.46
C GLY A 104 -2.35 24.91 17.46
N PRO A 105 -2.44 25.35 18.73
CA PRO A 105 -1.43 25.04 19.75
C PRO A 105 -1.32 23.56 20.12
N ILE A 106 -2.42 22.80 20.04
CA ILE A 106 -2.42 21.36 20.41
C ILE A 106 -1.77 20.52 19.30
N THR A 107 -2.04 20.83 18.03
CA THR A 107 -1.54 20.03 16.91
C THR A 107 -0.27 20.60 16.27
N GLY A 108 0.14 21.82 16.65
CA GLY A 108 1.21 22.56 15.96
C GLY A 108 0.77 23.14 14.61
N GLY A 109 -0.54 23.20 14.34
CA GLY A 109 -1.11 23.40 13.01
C GLY A 109 -1.46 22.09 12.31
N ILE A 110 -2.18 22.15 11.19
CA ILE A 110 -2.41 21.03 10.28
C ILE A 110 -1.95 21.46 8.90
N HIS A 111 -0.91 20.79 8.43
CA HIS A 111 -0.24 21.09 7.18
C HIS A 111 -0.30 19.90 6.24
N VAL A 112 -0.28 20.18 4.94
CA VAL A 112 -0.24 19.20 3.86
C VAL A 112 1.13 19.28 3.22
N TYR A 113 1.86 18.19 3.25
CA TYR A 113 3.19 18.02 2.69
C TYR A 113 3.12 17.15 1.43
N MET A 114 3.61 17.66 0.31
CA MET A 114 3.69 16.90 -0.94
C MET A 114 4.68 15.74 -0.82
N GLU A 115 5.78 15.97 -0.10
CA GLU A 115 6.80 14.98 0.24
C GLU A 115 6.18 13.82 1.02
N GLY A 116 5.28 14.14 1.96
CA GLY A 116 4.50 13.15 2.70
C GLY A 116 3.60 12.33 1.78
N ALA A 117 2.92 12.95 0.82
CA ALA A 117 2.08 12.22 -0.14
C ALA A 117 2.90 11.26 -1.00
N VAL A 118 4.06 11.70 -1.52
CA VAL A 118 4.98 10.86 -2.30
C VAL A 118 5.54 9.72 -1.45
N TYR A 119 5.93 10.00 -0.22
CA TYR A 119 6.39 8.98 0.72
C TYR A 119 5.30 7.96 1.01
N GLY A 120 4.06 8.39 1.28
CA GLY A 120 2.91 7.51 1.48
C GLY A 120 2.61 6.62 0.27
N PHE A 121 2.72 7.16 -0.94
CA PHE A 121 2.62 6.38 -2.17
C PHE A 121 3.70 5.31 -2.24
N ILE A 122 4.97 5.64 -1.98
CA ILE A 122 6.07 4.67 -1.97
C ILE A 122 5.85 3.59 -0.90
N GLN A 123 5.43 3.98 0.30
CA GLN A 123 5.18 3.06 1.40
C GLN A 123 4.02 2.10 1.12
N SER A 124 3.06 2.49 0.29
CA SER A 124 1.96 1.60 -0.09
C SER A 124 2.46 0.30 -0.76
N PHE A 125 3.57 0.34 -1.52
CA PHE A 125 4.14 -0.85 -2.15
C PHE A 125 4.51 -1.94 -1.14
N ARG A 126 4.89 -1.58 0.10
CA ARG A 126 5.19 -2.57 1.16
C ARG A 126 3.98 -3.43 1.54
N PHE A 127 2.79 -2.85 1.46
CA PHE A 127 1.53 -3.51 1.81
C PHE A 127 0.85 -4.17 0.61
N MET A 128 1.18 -3.73 -0.61
CA MET A 128 0.58 -4.24 -1.83
C MET A 128 1.28 -5.48 -2.42
N ALA A 129 2.58 -5.65 -2.13
CA ALA A 129 3.39 -6.77 -2.58
C ALA A 129 3.10 -8.05 -1.77
#